data_AF-A0A7K0LP66-F1
#
_entry.id   AF-A0A7K0LP66-F1
#
_cell.length_a   1.000
_cell.length_b   1.000
_cell.length_c   1.000
_cell.angle_alpha   90.00
_cell.angle_beta   90.00
_cell.angle_gamma   90.00
#
_symmetry.space_group_name_H-M   'P 1'
#
loop_
_entity.id
_entity.type
_entity.pdbx_description
1 polymer ?
#
loop_
_entity_poly.entity_id
_entity_poly.type
_entity_poly.pdbx_seq_one_letter_code
_entity_poly.pdbx_strand_id
1 'polypeptide(L)'
;EAIRHGVRTLVNISTDKAANPENVLGYSKRITERLVARAEVPDGAHYVSVRFGNVLGSRGSVLTTFRAQIARGGPVTVTDPEVTRYFMTVAEAVHLVLQAASLNERRGVLVLDMGEPRRILDVARTLIDNSGRDIRIEYTGLRNGEKLHESVFDSSETPRSTSHSMVSYVPPQPLRLDVWPEVRDDREALQVLMRYGSSLAHDDV
;
A
#
# COMPACT_ATOMS: atom_id res chain seq x y z
N GLU A 1 1.23 -16.96 16.25
CA GLU A 1 -0.12 -17.56 16.29
C GLU A 1 -0.45 -18.40 15.07
N ALA A 2 -0.58 -17.83 13.85
CA ALA A 2 -1.04 -18.58 12.67
C ALA A 2 -0.25 -19.89 12.41
N ILE A 3 1.08 -19.85 12.47
CA ILE A 3 1.95 -21.04 12.35
C ILE A 3 1.70 -22.03 13.49
N ARG A 4 1.64 -21.56 14.75
CA ARG A 4 1.40 -22.39 15.94
C ARG A 4 0.09 -23.17 15.86
N HIS A 5 -0.93 -22.59 15.22
CA HIS A 5 -2.25 -23.20 15.05
C HIS A 5 -2.43 -23.92 13.70
N GLY A 6 -1.38 -24.05 12.89
CA GLY A 6 -1.47 -24.76 11.62
C GLY A 6 -2.38 -24.09 10.58
N VAL A 7 -2.52 -22.76 10.63
CA VAL A 7 -3.31 -22.01 9.64
C VAL A 7 -2.74 -22.25 8.25
N ARG A 8 -3.60 -22.71 7.33
CA ARG A 8 -3.23 -23.07 5.95
C ARG A 8 -3.10 -21.87 5.04
N THR A 9 -3.88 -20.82 5.24
CA THR A 9 -3.87 -19.64 4.38
C THR A 9 -3.87 -18.37 5.22
N LEU A 10 -2.92 -17.48 4.95
CA LEU A 10 -2.83 -16.15 5.55
C LEU A 10 -2.59 -15.13 4.45
N VAL A 11 -3.49 -14.15 4.37
CA VAL A 11 -3.36 -13.00 3.47
C VAL A 11 -3.14 -11.75 4.30
N ASN A 12 -1.93 -11.19 4.22
CA ASN A 12 -1.58 -9.94 4.87
C ASN A 12 -1.96 -8.75 3.99
N ILE A 13 -2.72 -7.79 4.53
CA ILE A 13 -3.10 -6.58 3.81
C ILE A 13 -2.02 -5.49 4.01
N SER A 14 -1.29 -5.22 2.93
CA SER A 14 -0.31 -4.14 2.79
C SER A 14 -0.88 -2.96 1.99
N THR A 15 -0.02 -2.06 1.53
CA THR A 15 -0.36 -0.81 0.82
C THR A 15 0.71 -0.51 -0.23
N ASP A 16 0.34 0.19 -1.29
CA ASP A 16 1.27 0.78 -2.26
C ASP A 16 2.44 1.55 -1.62
N LYS A 17 2.22 2.26 -0.50
CA LYS A 17 3.29 2.95 0.27
C LYS A 17 4.39 2.03 0.79
N ALA A 18 4.16 0.72 0.83
CA ALA A 18 5.20 -0.24 1.20
C ALA A 18 6.21 -0.49 0.08
N ALA A 19 5.85 -0.20 -1.19
CA ALA A 19 6.74 -0.40 -2.33
C ALA A 19 8.00 0.45 -2.19
N ASN A 20 7.85 1.77 -2.11
CA ASN A 20 8.96 2.68 -1.86
C ASN A 20 8.61 3.55 -0.63
N PRO A 21 8.88 3.10 0.61
CA PRO A 21 8.36 3.75 1.80
C PRO A 21 9.10 5.05 2.17
N GLU A 22 8.34 6.10 2.52
CA GLU A 22 8.86 7.39 3.00
C GLU A 22 8.27 7.81 4.35
N ASN A 23 7.36 7.02 4.90
CA ASN A 23 6.70 7.29 6.16
C ASN A 23 6.55 6.01 6.99
N VAL A 24 6.25 6.18 8.28
CA VAL A 24 6.14 5.08 9.26
C VAL A 24 5.17 3.99 8.80
N LEU A 25 4.04 4.38 8.19
CA LEU A 25 3.07 3.43 7.65
C LEU A 25 3.71 2.57 6.55
N GLY A 26 4.35 3.19 5.56
CA GLY A 26 5.05 2.48 4.48
C GLY A 26 6.11 1.51 5.03
N TYR A 27 6.99 1.99 5.91
CA TYR A 27 8.06 1.17 6.49
C TYR A 27 7.51 -0.02 7.29
N SER A 28 6.51 0.20 8.15
CA SER A 28 5.90 -0.87 8.95
C SER A 28 5.25 -1.94 8.06
N LYS A 29 4.58 -1.52 6.98
CA LYS A 29 3.95 -2.44 6.02
C LYS A 29 4.99 -3.21 5.21
N ARG A 30 6.07 -2.55 4.78
CA ARG A 30 7.18 -3.21 4.09
C ARG A 30 7.85 -4.27 4.97
N ILE A 31 8.14 -3.96 6.23
CA ILE A 31 8.69 -4.94 7.18
C ILE A 31 7.74 -6.12 7.37
N THR A 32 6.43 -5.86 7.44
CA THR A 32 5.42 -6.92 7.52
C THR A 32 5.44 -7.82 6.27
N GLU A 33 5.57 -7.27 5.07
CA GLU A 33 5.74 -8.06 3.83
C GLU A 33 6.97 -8.98 3.91
N ARG A 34 8.10 -8.45 4.40
CA ARG A 34 9.35 -9.21 4.58
C ARG A 34 9.23 -10.30 5.65
N LEU A 35 8.47 -10.05 6.73
CA LEU A 35 8.16 -11.04 7.77
C LEU A 35 7.30 -12.19 7.22
N VAL A 36 6.28 -11.87 6.43
CA VAL A 36 5.41 -12.87 5.77
C VAL A 36 6.24 -13.73 4.82
N ALA A 37 7.17 -13.14 4.07
CA ALA A 37 8.06 -13.90 3.19
C ALA A 37 9.04 -14.81 3.96
N ARG A 38 9.53 -14.36 5.12
CA ARG A 38 10.39 -15.17 6.01
C ARG A 38 9.65 -16.36 6.62
N ALA A 39 8.38 -16.17 7.01
CA ALA A 39 7.61 -17.10 7.82
C ALA A 39 7.80 -18.58 7.41
N GLU A 40 8.37 -19.40 8.29
CA GLU A 40 8.47 -20.84 8.08
C GLU A 40 7.10 -21.48 8.28
N VAL A 41 6.41 -21.67 7.16
CA VAL A 41 5.05 -22.21 7.15
C VAL A 41 5.04 -23.71 6.92
N PRO A 42 4.06 -24.45 7.47
CA PRO A 42 3.89 -25.88 7.20
C PRO A 42 3.76 -26.19 5.70
N ASP A 43 4.11 -27.42 5.33
CA ASP A 43 3.97 -27.89 3.95
C ASP A 43 2.53 -27.70 3.44
N GLY A 44 2.41 -27.04 2.29
CA GLY A 44 1.12 -26.75 1.69
C GLY A 44 0.42 -25.51 2.25
N ALA A 45 1.01 -24.73 3.15
CA ALA A 45 0.45 -23.46 3.61
C ALA A 45 0.82 -22.27 2.69
N HIS A 46 -0.08 -21.30 2.59
CA HIS A 46 -0.06 -20.18 1.65
C HIS A 46 -0.08 -18.85 2.41
N TYR A 47 1.09 -18.27 2.63
CA TYR A 47 1.24 -16.99 3.32
C TYR A 47 1.73 -15.97 2.31
N VAL A 48 0.91 -14.96 2.05
CA VAL A 48 1.17 -13.93 1.04
C VAL A 48 0.75 -12.57 1.58
N SER A 49 1.35 -11.53 1.02
CA SER A 49 0.87 -10.16 1.20
C SER A 49 0.17 -9.68 -0.06
N VAL A 50 -0.74 -8.74 0.08
CA VAL A 50 -1.34 -8.00 -1.04
C VAL A 50 -1.08 -6.51 -0.85
N ARG A 51 -0.80 -5.76 -1.92
CA ARG A 51 -0.73 -4.28 -1.85
C ARG A 51 -1.99 -3.66 -2.38
N PHE A 52 -2.64 -2.84 -1.54
CA PHE A 52 -3.77 -2.03 -1.95
C PHE A 52 -3.30 -0.63 -2.35
N GLY A 53 -3.87 -0.11 -3.44
CA GLY A 53 -3.88 1.34 -3.69
C GLY A 53 -5.01 2.02 -2.91
N ASN A 54 -5.41 3.21 -3.35
CA ASN A 54 -6.51 3.93 -2.73
C ASN A 54 -7.85 3.26 -3.06
N VAL A 55 -8.51 2.68 -2.05
CA VAL A 55 -9.84 2.09 -2.22
C VAL A 55 -10.91 3.19 -2.30
N LEU A 56 -11.57 3.30 -3.45
CA LEU A 56 -12.63 4.28 -3.70
C LEU A 56 -13.80 4.09 -2.74
N GLY A 57 -14.22 5.19 -2.11
CA GLY A 57 -15.37 5.19 -1.19
C GLY A 57 -15.10 4.51 0.15
N SER A 58 -13.85 4.13 0.45
CA SER A 58 -13.49 3.65 1.78
C SER A 58 -13.66 4.74 2.84
N ARG A 59 -13.88 4.34 4.09
CA ARG A 59 -14.06 5.26 5.24
C ARG A 59 -12.83 6.15 5.39
N GLY A 60 -13.04 7.47 5.41
CA GLY A 60 -11.95 8.45 5.53
C GLY A 60 -11.14 8.66 4.25
N SER A 61 -11.54 8.07 3.12
CA SER A 61 -10.90 8.32 1.83
C SER A 61 -11.09 9.76 1.35
N VAL A 62 -10.18 10.20 0.48
CA VAL A 62 -10.26 11.51 -0.19
C VAL A 62 -11.62 11.77 -0.84
N LEU A 63 -12.24 10.73 -1.42
CA LEU A 63 -13.57 10.83 -2.04
C LEU A 63 -14.66 11.18 -1.01
N THR A 64 -14.61 10.54 0.17
CA THR A 64 -15.56 10.85 1.26
C THR A 64 -15.33 12.25 1.82
N THR A 65 -14.08 12.68 1.92
CA THR A 65 -13.71 14.04 2.34
C THR A 65 -14.23 15.09 1.37
N PHE A 66 -14.01 14.92 0.06
CA PHE A 66 -14.50 15.83 -0.97
C PHE A 66 -16.02 15.92 -0.98
N ARG A 67 -16.73 14.79 -0.90
CA ARG A 67 -18.20 14.79 -0.79
C ARG A 67 -18.68 15.56 0.44
N ALA A 68 -18.03 15.38 1.58
CA ALA A 68 -18.37 16.10 2.80
C ALA A 68 -18.11 17.61 2.69
N GLN A 69 -16.98 18.00 2.09
CA GLN A 69 -16.66 19.41 1.80
C GLN A 69 -17.68 20.03 0.84
N ILE A 70 -18.01 19.33 -0.25
CA ILE A 70 -18.99 19.76 -1.25
C ILE A 70 -20.37 19.93 -0.61
N ALA A 71 -20.82 18.98 0.22
CA ALA A 71 -22.11 19.07 0.91
C ALA A 71 -22.20 20.33 1.80
N ARG A 72 -21.08 20.70 2.45
CA ARG A 72 -20.99 21.90 3.31
C ARG A 72 -20.82 23.22 2.55
N GLY A 73 -20.69 23.19 1.22
CA GLY A 73 -20.49 24.38 0.38
C GLY A 73 -19.03 24.72 0.06
N GLY A 74 -18.10 23.83 0.40
CA GLY A 74 -16.67 24.00 0.14
C GLY A 74 -15.94 24.85 1.18
N PRO A 75 -14.67 25.24 0.90
CA PRO A 75 -13.88 24.84 -0.27
C PRO A 75 -13.54 23.34 -0.29
N VAL A 76 -13.25 22.80 -1.47
CA VAL A 76 -12.62 21.47 -1.59
C VAL A 76 -11.12 21.64 -1.47
N THR A 77 -10.48 20.89 -0.58
CA THR A 77 -9.05 21.04 -0.31
C THR A 77 -8.23 19.97 -1.03
N VAL A 78 -7.34 20.36 -1.93
CA VAL A 78 -6.39 19.46 -2.60
C VAL A 78 -5.00 19.77 -2.06
N THR A 79 -4.17 18.74 -1.80
CA THR A 79 -2.83 18.98 -1.25
C THR A 79 -1.93 19.66 -2.27
N ASP A 80 -1.84 19.09 -3.46
CA ASP A 80 -1.04 19.60 -4.57
C ASP A 80 -1.73 19.33 -5.91
N PRO A 81 -1.67 20.25 -6.90
CA PRO A 81 -2.30 20.05 -8.21
C PRO A 81 -1.75 18.86 -9.01
N GLU A 82 -0.50 18.46 -8.77
CA GLU A 82 0.18 17.39 -9.51
C GLU A 82 0.09 16.03 -8.83
N VAL A 83 -0.48 15.96 -7.62
CA VAL A 83 -0.53 14.71 -6.85
C VAL A 83 -1.38 13.64 -7.55
N THR A 84 -0.81 12.44 -7.75
CA THR A 84 -1.49 11.29 -8.38
C THR A 84 -1.56 10.10 -7.45
N ARG A 85 -2.63 9.31 -7.57
CA ARG A 85 -2.83 8.07 -6.80
C ARG A 85 -3.38 6.97 -7.70
N TYR A 86 -2.96 5.74 -7.42
CA TYR A 86 -3.64 4.56 -7.95
C TYR A 86 -4.94 4.35 -7.19
N PHE A 87 -5.99 4.03 -7.92
CA PHE A 87 -7.30 3.77 -7.35
C PHE A 87 -7.72 2.36 -7.66
N MET A 88 -8.43 1.77 -6.71
CA MET A 88 -9.12 0.50 -6.89
C MET A 88 -10.51 0.61 -6.28
N THR A 89 -11.44 -0.16 -6.82
CA THR A 89 -12.79 -0.34 -6.28
C THR A 89 -12.76 -1.28 -5.08
N VAL A 90 -13.84 -1.26 -4.29
CA VAL A 90 -14.02 -2.24 -3.20
C VAL A 90 -14.07 -3.66 -3.75
N ALA A 91 -14.71 -3.86 -4.92
CA ALA A 91 -14.80 -5.17 -5.57
C ALA A 91 -13.41 -5.70 -5.96
N GLU A 92 -12.57 -4.85 -6.57
CA GLU A 92 -11.19 -5.19 -6.90
C GLU A 92 -10.36 -5.55 -5.65
N ALA A 93 -10.55 -4.82 -4.54
CA ALA A 93 -9.85 -5.11 -3.30
C ALA A 93 -10.25 -6.47 -2.71
N VAL A 94 -11.56 -6.78 -2.71
CA VAL A 94 -12.06 -8.08 -2.28
C VAL A 94 -11.57 -9.19 -3.21
N HIS A 95 -11.63 -8.97 -4.52
CA HIS A 95 -11.16 -9.94 -5.51
C HIS A 95 -9.67 -10.23 -5.35
N LEU A 96 -8.82 -9.21 -5.15
CA LEU A 96 -7.39 -9.42 -4.91
C LEU A 96 -7.15 -10.31 -3.68
N VAL A 97 -7.88 -10.11 -2.58
CA VAL A 97 -7.75 -10.94 -1.38
C VAL A 97 -8.19 -12.38 -1.62
N LEU A 98 -9.32 -12.58 -2.31
CA LEU A 98 -9.83 -13.90 -2.64
C LEU A 98 -8.87 -14.65 -3.59
N GLN A 99 -8.37 -13.95 -4.63
CA GLN A 99 -7.36 -14.50 -5.54
C GLN A 99 -6.09 -14.87 -4.78
N ALA A 100 -5.59 -13.98 -3.91
CA ALA A 100 -4.41 -14.24 -3.09
C ALA A 100 -4.56 -15.47 -2.19
N ALA A 101 -5.77 -15.76 -1.71
CA ALA A 101 -6.05 -16.95 -0.92
C ALA A 101 -6.10 -18.25 -1.73
N SER A 102 -6.39 -18.17 -3.04
CA SER A 102 -6.53 -19.34 -3.93
C SER A 102 -5.32 -19.61 -4.82
N LEU A 103 -4.51 -18.58 -5.06
CA LEU A 103 -3.33 -18.62 -5.91
C LEU A 103 -2.22 -19.48 -5.27
N ASN A 104 -1.39 -20.10 -6.11
CA ASN A 104 -0.34 -21.03 -5.66
C ASN A 104 0.95 -20.32 -5.22
N GLU A 105 1.02 -19.01 -5.45
CA GLU A 105 2.07 -18.11 -5.06
C GLU A 105 2.21 -18.11 -3.53
N ARG A 106 3.46 -18.05 -3.07
CA ARG A 106 3.80 -18.14 -1.64
C ARG A 106 4.91 -17.16 -1.32
N ARG A 107 4.91 -16.65 -0.09
CA ARG A 107 6.00 -15.86 0.49
C ARG A 107 6.34 -14.63 -0.36
N GLY A 108 5.35 -14.07 -1.05
CA GLY A 108 5.51 -12.88 -1.85
C GLY A 108 4.35 -11.91 -1.70
N VAL A 109 4.40 -10.89 -2.54
CA VAL A 109 3.45 -9.79 -2.57
C VAL A 109 2.68 -9.85 -3.89
N LEU A 110 1.37 -9.95 -3.81
CA LEU A 110 0.46 -9.88 -4.95
C LEU A 110 -0.03 -8.44 -5.13
N VAL A 111 0.06 -7.97 -6.36
CA VAL A 111 -0.20 -6.58 -6.72
C VAL A 111 -1.20 -6.56 -7.86
N LEU A 112 -2.32 -5.88 -7.66
CA LEU A 112 -3.31 -5.66 -8.70
C LEU A 112 -2.80 -4.61 -9.69
N ASP A 113 -2.98 -4.87 -10.98
CA ASP A 113 -2.92 -3.86 -12.02
C ASP A 113 -4.12 -2.92 -11.89
N MET A 114 -3.85 -1.70 -11.41
CA MET A 114 -4.84 -0.65 -11.19
C MET A 114 -4.92 0.32 -12.37
N GLY A 115 -4.25 0.02 -13.49
CA GLY A 115 -4.08 0.93 -14.61
C GLY A 115 -3.27 2.17 -14.24
N GLU A 116 -3.54 3.28 -14.92
CA GLU A 116 -2.80 4.53 -14.73
C GLU A 116 -3.23 5.31 -13.48
N PRO A 117 -2.28 5.90 -12.73
CA PRO A 117 -2.61 6.72 -11.58
C PRO A 117 -3.37 7.98 -12.01
N ARG A 118 -4.35 8.41 -11.20
CA ARG A 118 -5.20 9.57 -11.50
C ARG A 118 -4.83 10.75 -10.61
N ARG A 119 -4.86 11.97 -11.15
CA ARG A 119 -4.65 13.19 -10.36
C ARG A 119 -5.81 13.39 -9.39
N ILE A 120 -5.50 13.72 -8.14
CA ILE A 120 -6.51 14.02 -7.12
C ILE A 120 -7.31 15.27 -7.49
N LEU A 121 -6.67 16.24 -8.13
CA LEU A 121 -7.33 17.44 -8.66
C LEU A 121 -8.45 17.10 -9.64
N ASP A 122 -8.23 16.14 -10.54
CA ASP A 122 -9.23 15.75 -11.53
C ASP A 122 -10.41 15.05 -10.84
N VAL A 123 -10.15 14.21 -9.83
CA VAL A 123 -11.19 13.60 -8.99
C VAL A 123 -12.02 14.66 -8.26
N ALA A 124 -11.37 15.69 -7.71
CA ALA A 124 -12.06 16.80 -7.04
C ALA A 124 -12.99 17.55 -8.01
N ARG A 125 -12.48 17.92 -9.19
CA ARG A 125 -13.25 18.60 -10.25
C ARG A 125 -14.46 17.80 -10.68
N THR A 126 -14.29 16.52 -10.99
CA THR A 126 -15.41 15.63 -11.37
C THR A 126 -16.49 15.58 -10.29
N LEU A 127 -16.14 15.57 -9.01
CA LEU A 127 -17.14 15.60 -7.94
C LEU A 127 -17.85 16.95 -7.81
N ILE A 128 -17.16 18.07 -8.01
CA ILE A 128 -17.75 19.40 -7.99
C ILE A 128 -18.72 19.55 -9.17
N ASP A 129 -18.30 19.18 -10.37
CA ASP A 129 -19.12 19.24 -11.58
C ASP A 129 -20.40 18.41 -11.43
N ASN A 130 -20.27 17.17 -10.94
CA ASN A 130 -21.40 16.28 -10.68
C ASN A 130 -22.35 16.79 -9.57
N SER A 131 -21.89 17.71 -8.72
CA SER A 131 -22.74 18.31 -7.69
C SER A 131 -23.63 19.44 -8.22
N GLY A 132 -23.31 20.00 -9.39
CA GLY A 132 -23.99 21.17 -9.96
C GLY A 132 -23.77 22.46 -9.17
N ARG A 133 -22.77 22.51 -8.28
CA ARG A 133 -22.44 23.68 -7.45
C ARG A 133 -21.13 24.30 -7.92
N ASP A 134 -21.05 25.62 -7.89
CA ASP A 134 -19.79 26.35 -8.08
C ASP A 134 -19.02 26.35 -6.75
N ILE A 135 -17.95 25.56 -6.67
CA ILE A 135 -17.14 25.38 -5.46
C ILE A 135 -15.67 25.56 -5.80
N ARG A 136 -15.02 26.47 -5.07
CA ARG A 136 -13.58 26.71 -5.20
C ARG A 136 -12.74 25.54 -4.65
N ILE A 137 -11.61 25.29 -5.31
CA ILE A 137 -10.56 24.38 -4.84
C ILE A 137 -9.47 25.21 -4.16
N GLU A 138 -9.07 24.81 -2.95
CA GLU A 138 -7.94 25.40 -2.23
C GLU A 138 -6.78 24.39 -2.14
N TYR A 139 -5.57 24.86 -2.42
CA TYR A 139 -4.37 24.07 -2.29
C TYR A 139 -3.78 24.21 -0.88
N THR A 140 -3.58 23.10 -0.18
CA THR A 140 -3.08 23.11 1.20
C THR A 140 -1.59 22.83 1.34
N GLY A 141 -0.92 22.48 0.24
CA GLY A 141 0.43 21.92 0.25
C GLY A 141 0.43 20.43 0.64
N LEU A 142 1.52 19.75 0.28
CA LEU A 142 1.79 18.38 0.70
C LEU A 142 2.05 18.31 2.20
N ARG A 143 1.56 17.25 2.83
CA ARG A 143 1.88 16.96 4.23
C ARG A 143 3.28 16.35 4.33
N ASN A 144 3.89 16.45 5.52
CA ASN A 144 5.18 15.79 5.76
C ASN A 144 5.08 14.27 5.51
N GLY A 145 5.97 13.73 4.67
CA GLY A 145 5.98 12.33 4.27
C GLY A 145 4.90 11.91 3.26
N GLU A 146 4.20 12.88 2.64
CA GLU A 146 3.29 12.64 1.53
C GLU A 146 4.02 12.74 0.19
N LYS A 147 3.88 11.71 -0.64
CA LYS A 147 4.47 11.67 -1.98
C LYS A 147 3.62 12.40 -3.01
N LEU A 148 4.27 13.00 -3.99
CA LEU A 148 3.59 13.52 -5.17
C LEU A 148 2.99 12.38 -6.01
N HIS A 149 3.78 11.34 -6.26
CA HIS A 149 3.38 10.16 -7.02
C HIS A 149 3.64 8.89 -6.20
N GLU A 150 2.65 8.02 -6.10
CA GLU A 150 2.83 6.70 -5.51
C GLU A 150 3.45 5.76 -6.55
N SER A 151 4.15 4.73 -6.07
CA SER A 151 4.68 3.64 -6.90
C SER A 151 4.10 2.33 -6.37
N VAL A 152 3.70 1.44 -7.28
CA VAL A 152 3.17 0.13 -6.87
C VAL A 152 4.29 -0.91 -6.68
N PHE A 153 5.44 -0.64 -7.33
CA PHE A 153 6.67 -1.41 -7.28
C PHE A 153 7.85 -0.51 -6.90
N ASP A 154 8.79 -1.06 -6.14
CA ASP A 154 10.12 -0.46 -5.94
C ASP A 154 10.98 -0.63 -7.20
N SER A 155 11.98 0.23 -7.40
CA SER A 155 12.89 0.13 -8.55
C SER A 155 13.74 -1.15 -8.54
N SER A 156 13.94 -1.78 -7.38
CA SER A 156 14.63 -3.07 -7.26
C SER A 156 13.70 -4.27 -7.45
N GLU A 157 12.38 -4.07 -7.46
CA GLU A 157 11.41 -5.15 -7.59
C GLU A 157 11.22 -5.53 -9.07
N THR A 158 11.23 -6.83 -9.36
CA THR A 158 10.90 -7.35 -10.69
C THR A 158 9.58 -8.11 -10.62
N PRO A 159 8.47 -7.52 -11.12
CA PRO A 159 7.17 -8.18 -11.16
C PRO A 159 7.21 -9.43 -12.04
N ARG A 160 6.52 -10.48 -11.60
CA ARG A 160 6.31 -11.73 -12.34
C ARG A 160 4.83 -11.92 -12.59
N SER A 161 4.47 -12.46 -13.75
CA SER A 161 3.09 -12.83 -14.05
C SER A 161 2.61 -13.96 -13.13
N THR A 162 1.33 -13.91 -12.76
CA THR A 162 0.61 -15.03 -12.12
C THR A 162 -0.31 -15.70 -13.14
N SER A 163 -1.07 -16.71 -12.73
CA SER A 163 -2.15 -17.27 -13.57
C SER A 163 -3.32 -16.30 -13.79
N HIS A 164 -3.40 -15.20 -13.03
CA HIS A 164 -4.39 -14.16 -13.20
C HIS A 164 -3.75 -12.94 -13.89
N SER A 165 -4.26 -12.57 -15.07
CA SER A 165 -3.64 -11.53 -15.94
C SER A 165 -3.47 -10.17 -15.27
N MET A 166 -4.41 -9.78 -14.39
CA MET A 166 -4.37 -8.50 -13.67
C MET A 166 -3.59 -8.55 -12.35
N VAL A 167 -3.00 -9.68 -11.97
CA VAL A 167 -2.29 -9.81 -10.69
C VAL A 167 -0.84 -10.17 -10.96
N SER A 168 0.05 -9.29 -10.51
CA SER A 168 1.49 -9.51 -10.53
C SER A 168 1.96 -10.06 -9.19
N TYR A 169 3.01 -10.87 -9.22
CA TYR A 169 3.70 -11.38 -8.05
C TYR A 169 5.10 -10.76 -7.92
N VAL A 170 5.45 -10.34 -6.72
CA VAL A 170 6.79 -9.82 -6.40
C VAL A 170 7.33 -10.54 -5.17
N PRO A 171 8.51 -11.17 -5.25
CA PRO A 171 9.17 -11.72 -4.07
C PRO A 171 9.91 -10.61 -3.30
N PRO A 172 9.52 -10.27 -2.06
CA PRO A 172 10.29 -9.35 -1.24
C PRO A 172 11.51 -10.09 -0.65
N GLN A 173 12.57 -9.36 -0.33
CA GLN A 173 13.70 -9.92 0.43
C GLN A 173 13.21 -10.31 1.83
N PRO A 174 13.30 -11.60 2.24
CA PRO A 174 12.87 -12.01 3.58
C PRO A 174 13.59 -11.22 4.67
N LEU A 175 12.89 -10.95 5.77
CA LEU A 175 13.52 -10.24 6.89
C LEU A 175 14.58 -11.15 7.55
N ARG A 176 15.72 -10.56 7.91
CA ARG A 176 16.75 -11.23 8.71
C ARG A 176 16.58 -10.86 10.19
N LEU A 177 16.08 -11.81 10.99
CA LEU A 177 15.82 -11.59 12.42
C LEU A 177 17.09 -11.72 13.29
N ASP A 178 18.09 -12.45 12.79
CA ASP A 178 19.40 -12.62 13.41
C ASP A 178 20.17 -11.31 13.58
N VAL A 179 19.91 -10.35 12.70
CA VAL A 179 20.50 -9.00 12.75
C VAL A 179 19.48 -7.95 13.20
N TRP A 180 18.31 -8.34 13.71
CA TRP A 180 17.31 -7.38 14.17
C TRP A 180 17.73 -6.77 15.52
N PRO A 181 17.90 -5.44 15.62
CA PRO A 181 18.42 -4.82 16.82
C PRO A 181 17.37 -4.78 17.93
N GLU A 182 17.84 -4.70 19.18
CA GLU A 182 17.00 -4.28 20.29
C GLU A 182 16.56 -2.83 20.07
N VAL A 183 15.30 -2.55 20.37
CA VAL A 183 14.71 -1.21 20.25
C VAL A 183 14.37 -0.72 21.66
N ARG A 184 14.99 0.38 22.08
CA ARG A 184 14.87 0.88 23.46
C ARG A 184 13.90 2.05 23.59
N ASP A 185 13.71 2.80 22.51
CA ASP A 185 12.80 3.94 22.45
C ASP A 185 12.22 4.14 21.04
N ASP A 186 11.29 5.10 20.92
CA ASP A 186 10.59 5.42 19.67
C ASP A 186 11.52 5.96 18.58
N ARG A 187 12.63 6.62 18.94
CA ARG A 187 13.59 7.17 17.98
C ARG A 187 14.40 6.05 17.36
N GLU A 188 14.87 5.12 18.17
CA GLU A 188 15.52 3.89 17.70
C GLU A 188 14.55 3.06 16.87
N ALA A 189 13.28 2.93 17.30
CA ALA A 189 12.26 2.22 16.54
C ALA A 189 12.12 2.78 15.11
N LEU A 190 12.07 4.11 14.98
CA LEU A 190 11.99 4.77 13.68
C LEU A 190 13.23 4.50 12.82
N GLN A 191 14.43 4.58 13.40
CA GLN A 191 15.67 4.30 12.68
C GLN A 191 15.72 2.85 12.18
N VAL A 192 15.25 1.91 13.00
CA VAL A 192 15.14 0.50 12.63
C VAL A 192 14.11 0.31 11.53
N LEU A 193 12.92 0.91 11.66
CA LEU A 193 11.89 0.86 10.61
C LEU A 193 12.43 1.37 9.26
N MET A 194 13.14 2.50 9.28
CA MET A 194 13.75 3.08 8.08
C MET A 194 14.83 2.17 7.50
N ARG A 195 15.73 1.64 8.33
CA ARG A 195 16.83 0.79 7.89
C ARG A 195 16.34 -0.54 7.29
N TYR A 196 15.43 -1.22 7.96
CA TYR A 196 14.95 -2.56 7.55
C TYR A 196 13.74 -2.49 6.61
N GLY A 197 13.11 -1.33 6.46
CA GLY A 197 12.05 -1.12 5.49
C GLY A 197 12.52 -0.46 4.18
N SER A 198 13.75 0.04 4.08
CA SER A 198 14.27 0.59 2.82
C SER A 198 14.77 -0.53 1.90
N SER A 199 14.56 -0.38 0.59
CA SER A 199 15.13 -1.25 -0.46
C SER A 199 16.66 -1.17 -0.52
N LEU A 200 17.24 -0.05 -0.04
CA LEU A 200 18.68 0.20 0.07
C LEU A 200 19.33 -0.44 1.31
N ALA A 201 18.77 -1.52 1.87
CA ALA A 201 19.45 -2.26 2.92
C ALA A 201 20.79 -2.76 2.35
N HIS A 202 21.85 -2.02 2.65
CA HIS A 202 23.22 -2.44 2.44
C HIS A 202 23.39 -3.71 3.26
N ASP A 203 23.45 -4.84 2.56
CA ASP A 203 23.84 -6.14 3.10
C ASP A 203 25.37 -6.20 3.36
N ASP A 204 26.03 -5.04 3.50
CA ASP A 204 27.47 -4.90 3.79
C ASP A 204 27.68 -4.13 5.09
N VAL A 205 27.45 -4.77 6.24
CA VAL A 205 28.28 -4.68 7.47
C VAL A 205 28.14 -5.97 8.26
#